data_AF-A0A3M6K2B0-F1
#
_entry.id   AF-A0A3M6K2B0-F1
#
_cell.length_a   1.000
_cell.length_b   1.000
_cell.length_c   1.000
_cell.angle_alpha   90.00
_cell.angle_beta   90.00
_cell.angle_gamma   90.00
#
_symmetry.space_group_name_H-M   'P 1'
#
loop_
_entity.id
_entity.type
_entity.pdbx_description
1 polymer ?
#
loop_
_entity_poly.entity_id
_entity_poly.type
_entity_poly.pdbx_seq_one_letter_code
_entity_poly.pdbx_strand_id
1 'polypeptide(L)' 'MTDTCQRCNKEVSAVSRYHNHGVDKMLCSGCVLELEEYYSVTCAKCDKPAHMRGNLIEYENQKICPVCMDEIRLKES' A
#
# COMPACT_ATOMS: atom_id res chain seq x y z
N MET A 1 -17.78 -21.57 4.04
CA MET A 1 -17.01 -21.23 5.25
C MET A 1 -16.68 -19.76 5.15
N THR A 2 -16.86 -19.01 6.23
CA THR A 2 -16.35 -17.64 6.34
C THR A 2 -14.99 -17.70 7.03
N ASP A 3 -14.03 -16.95 6.51
CA ASP A 3 -12.69 -16.85 7.07
C ASP A 3 -12.47 -15.43 7.61
N THR A 4 -11.55 -15.27 8.56
CA THR A 4 -11.22 -13.95 9.12
C THR A 4 -9.94 -13.40 8.50
N CYS A 5 -10.00 -12.19 7.94
CA CYS A 5 -8.81 -11.49 7.44
C CYS A 5 -7.93 -11.02 8.61
N GLN A 6 -6.65 -11.42 8.63
CA GLN A 6 -5.70 -11.07 9.71
C GLN A 6 -5.21 -9.61 9.70
N ARG A 7 -5.63 -8.80 8.73
CA ARG A 7 -5.32 -7.35 8.66
C ARG A 7 -6.49 -6.49 9.13
N CYS A 8 -7.68 -6.70 8.57
CA CYS A 8 -8.86 -5.89 8.89
C CYS A 8 -9.80 -6.53 9.92
N ASN A 9 -9.54 -7.77 10.34
CA ASN A 9 -10.33 -8.54 11.31
C ASN A 9 -11.81 -8.73 10.93
N LYS A 10 -12.17 -8.57 9.65
CA LYS A 10 -13.51 -8.82 9.13
C LYS A 10 -13.66 -10.28 8.67
N GLU A 11 -14.85 -10.82 8.85
CA GLU A 11 -15.25 -12.07 8.21
C GLU A 11 -15.49 -11.86 6.73
N VAL A 12 -14.92 -12.73 5.89
CA VAL A 12 -14.97 -12.66 4.44
C VAL A 12 -15.23 -14.05 3.85
N SER A 13 -15.66 -14.08 2.59
CA SER A 13 -15.95 -15.32 1.86
C SER A 13 -14.70 -16.17 1.57
N ALA A 14 -13.53 -15.52 1.48
CA ALA A 14 -12.26 -16.18 1.25
C ALA A 14 -11.09 -15.31 1.72
N VAL A 15 -10.04 -15.96 2.21
CA VAL A 15 -8.72 -15.37 2.42
C VAL A 15 -7.67 -16.13 1.62
N SER A 16 -6.60 -15.44 1.24
CA SER A 16 -5.42 -16.03 0.63
C SER A 16 -4.18 -15.71 1.46
N ARG A 17 -3.17 -16.58 1.41
CA ARG A 17 -1.88 -16.30 2.02
C ARG A 17 -1.17 -15.22 1.21
N TYR A 18 -0.87 -14.11 1.86
CA TYR A 18 -0.08 -13.02 1.33
C TYR A 18 1.31 -13.06 1.97
N HIS A 19 2.36 -13.13 1.15
CA HIS A 19 3.76 -13.26 1.59
C HIS A 19 4.70 -12.20 0.97
N ASN A 20 4.16 -11.06 0.54
CA ASN A 20 4.93 -10.01 -0.12
C ASN A 20 5.25 -8.85 0.84
N HIS A 21 6.23 -8.03 0.48
CA HIS A 21 6.61 -6.81 1.19
C HIS A 21 6.82 -6.99 2.71
N GLY A 22 7.35 -8.15 3.12
CA GLY A 22 7.61 -8.48 4.52
C GLY A 22 6.37 -8.79 5.36
N VAL A 23 5.20 -8.97 4.72
CA VAL A 23 3.95 -9.40 5.37
C VAL A 23 3.72 -10.87 5.03
N ASP A 24 3.58 -11.73 6.05
CA ASP A 24 3.14 -13.12 5.90
C ASP A 24 1.86 -13.35 6.72
N LYS A 25 0.69 -13.21 6.07
CA LYS A 25 -0.64 -13.27 6.71
C LYS A 25 -1.72 -13.80 5.77
N MET A 26 -2.81 -14.34 6.32
CA MET A 26 -4.04 -14.67 5.59
C MET A 26 -4.91 -13.42 5.43
N LEU A 27 -5.03 -12.92 4.21
CA LEU A 27 -5.68 -11.63 3.91
C LEU A 27 -6.86 -11.81 2.95
N CYS A 28 -7.86 -10.93 3.06
CA CYS A 28 -8.90 -10.82 2.04
C CYS A 28 -8.37 -10.06 0.81
N SER A 29 -9.04 -10.23 -0.33
CA SER A 29 -8.67 -9.58 -1.60
C SER A 29 -8.55 -8.05 -1.49
N GLY A 30 -9.44 -7.39 -0.75
CA GLY A 30 -9.37 -5.94 -0.55
C GLY A 30 -8.09 -5.50 0.17
N CYS A 31 -7.71 -6.22 1.23
CA CYS A 31 -6.46 -5.94 1.95
C CYS A 31 -5.21 -6.22 1.12
N VAL A 32 -5.25 -7.19 0.21
CA VAL A 32 -4.16 -7.46 -0.73
C VAL A 32 -4.03 -6.31 -1.73
N LEU A 33 -5.14 -5.87 -2.33
CA LEU A 33 -5.17 -4.77 -3.30
C LEU A 33 -4.59 -3.48 -2.71
N GLU A 34 -4.99 -3.11 -1.50
CA GLU A 34 -4.46 -1.92 -0.83
C GLU A 34 -2.94 -2.00 -0.59
N LEU A 35 -2.40 -3.17 -0.24
CA LEU A 35 -0.96 -3.34 -0.05
C LEU A 35 -0.23 -3.20 -1.38
N GLU A 36 -0.65 -3.96 -2.38
CA GLU A 36 -0.03 -3.93 -3.70
C GLU A 36 -0.08 -2.52 -4.30
N GLU A 37 -1.21 -1.81 -4.17
CA GLU A 37 -1.32 -0.42 -4.59
C GLU A 37 -0.31 0.47 -3.85
N TYR A 38 -0.29 0.41 -2.51
CA TYR A 38 0.64 1.18 -1.69
C TYR A 38 2.11 0.93 -2.06
N TYR A 39 2.50 -0.33 -2.26
CA TYR A 39 3.87 -0.70 -2.60
C TYR A 39 4.22 -0.45 -4.07
N SER A 40 3.23 -0.36 -4.96
CA SER A 40 3.42 0.00 -6.38
C SER A 40 3.68 1.50 -6.61
N VAL A 41 3.38 2.36 -5.63
CA VAL A 41 3.59 3.80 -5.76
C VAL A 41 5.09 4.10 -5.85
N THR A 42 5.52 4.61 -7.00
CA THR A 42 6.87 5.16 -7.21
C THR A 42 6.83 6.68 -7.36
N CYS A 43 7.91 7.34 -6.96
CA CYS A 43 8.05 8.78 -7.16
C CYS A 43 8.35 9.08 -8.64
N ALA A 44 7.51 9.88 -9.30
CA ALA A 44 7.69 10.25 -10.70
C ALA A 44 9.02 10.98 -11.02
N LYS A 45 9.70 11.56 -10.01
CA LYS A 45 10.95 12.32 -10.20
C LYS A 45 12.21 11.50 -9.97
N CYS A 46 12.24 10.65 -8.95
CA CYS A 46 13.44 9.86 -8.60
C CYS A 46 13.28 8.35 -8.85
N ASP A 47 12.11 7.93 -9.33
CA ASP A 47 11.75 6.53 -9.62
C ASP A 47 11.91 5.57 -8.43
N LYS A 48 12.02 6.13 -7.22
CA LYS A 48 12.14 5.35 -5.99
C LYS A 48 10.76 5.04 -5.43
N PRO A 49 10.59 3.87 -4.79
CA PRO A 49 9.32 3.53 -4.17
C PRO A 49 8.96 4.50 -3.04
N ALA A 50 7.72 4.96 -3.03
CA ALA A 50 7.24 5.99 -2.09
C ALA A 50 7.22 5.52 -0.63
N HIS A 51 7.22 4.20 -0.41
CA HIS A 51 7.29 3.58 0.92
C HIS A 51 8.71 3.58 1.53
N MET A 52 9.76 3.93 0.77
CA MET A 52 11.12 4.03 1.32
C MET A 52 11.26 5.27 2.21
N ARG A 53 11.51 5.07 3.51
CA ARG A 53 11.66 6.08 4.59
C ARG A 53 10.39 6.55 5.31
N GLY A 54 9.49 5.60 5.60
CA GLY A 54 8.53 5.77 6.69
C GLY A 54 7.34 6.62 6.29
N ASN A 55 6.42 5.99 5.57
CA ASN A 55 5.12 6.50 5.17
C ASN A 55 5.19 7.72 4.24
N LEU A 56 4.45 7.63 3.14
CA LEU A 56 4.01 8.79 2.38
C LEU A 56 3.55 9.88 3.35
N ILE A 57 4.22 11.04 3.31
CA ILE A 57 3.76 12.18 4.09
C ILE A 57 2.60 12.78 3.31
N GLU A 58 1.39 12.61 3.84
CA GLU A 58 0.16 13.20 3.30
C GLU A 58 -0.05 14.57 3.94
N TYR A 59 0.10 15.64 3.17
CA TYR A 59 -0.25 17.00 3.58
C TYR A 59 -1.45 17.47 2.77
N GLU A 60 -2.62 17.54 3.41
CA GLU A 60 -3.91 18.11 2.97
C GLU A 60 -4.48 17.64 1.61
N ASN A 61 -3.70 17.61 0.52
CA ASN A 61 -3.99 17.00 -0.79
C ASN A 61 -2.72 16.58 -1.57
N GLN A 62 -1.56 16.56 -0.93
CA GLN A 62 -0.26 16.34 -1.57
C GLN A 62 0.46 15.15 -0.93
N LYS A 63 0.91 14.21 -1.76
CA LYS A 63 1.80 13.12 -1.35
C LYS A 63 3.23 13.59 -1.58
N ILE A 64 4.06 13.66 -0.54
CA ILE A 64 5.47 14.08 -0.69
C ILE A 64 6.36 12.83 -0.72
N CYS A 65 7.31 12.78 -1.66
CA CYS A 65 8.30 11.72 -1.68
C CYS A 65 9.32 11.95 -0.56
N PRO A 66 9.46 11.04 0.42
CA PRO A 66 10.40 11.20 1.52
C PRO A 66 11.88 11.09 1.09
N VAL A 67 12.15 10.74 -0.18
CA VAL A 67 13.51 10.62 -0.71
C VAL A 67 13.98 11.88 -1.43
N CYS A 68 13.17 12.46 -2.32
CA CYS A 68 13.52 13.69 -3.02
C CYS A 68 12.87 14.96 -2.44
N MET A 69 12.00 14.81 -1.43
CA MET A 69 11.18 15.87 -0.82
C MET A 69 10.36 16.67 -1.85
N ASP A 70 10.03 16.05 -2.98
CA ASP A 70 9.23 16.64 -4.05
C ASP A 70 7.82 16.04 -4.08
N GLU A 71 6.87 16.78 -4.66
CA GLU A 71 5.48 16.35 -4.81
C GLU A 71 5.40 15.07 -5.68
N ILE A 72 4.83 14.01 -5.10
CA ILE A 72 4.35 12.85 -5.85
C ILE A 72 3.08 13.30 -6.55
N ARG A 73 3.23 13.70 -7.82
CA ARG A 73 2.08 13.84 -8.73
C ARG A 73 1.49 12.45 -8.95
N LEU A 74 0.40 12.14 -8.27
CA LEU A 74 -0.49 11.06 -8.69
C LEU A 74 -0.95 11.41 -10.10
N LYS A 75 -0.80 10.48 -11.04
CA LYS A 75 -1.28 10.66 -12.41
C LYS A 75 -2.78 11.00 -12.33
N GLU A 76 -3.17 12.15 -12.86
CA GLU A 76 -4.58 12.43 -13.11
C GLU A 76 -5.13 11.34 -14.05
N SER A 77 -6.28 10.77 -13.66
CA SER A 77 -7.01 9.79 -14.46
C SER A 77 -7.66 10.43 -15.67
#